data_AF-A0A9D6V713-F1
#
_entry.id   AF-A0A9D6V713-F1
#
_cell.length_a   1.000
_cell.length_b   1.000
_cell.length_c   1.000
_cell.angle_alpha   90.00
_cell.angle_beta   90.00
_cell.angle_gamma   90.00
#
_symmetry.space_group_name_H-M   'P 1'
#
loop_
_entity.id
_entity.type
_entity.pdbx_description
1 polymer ?
#
loop_
_entity_poly.entity_id
_entity_poly.type
_entity_poly.pdbx_seq_one_letter_code
_entity_poly.pdbx_strand_id
1 'polypeptide(L)' 'MRHLGLSREEALKRISTQLTLREKIKLADYVIDNSGSLQQTKRQVEMVFERILEAVPRKGGVEQA' A
#
# COMPACT_ATOMS: atom_id res chain seq x y z
N MET A 1 10.07 15.38 6.80
CA MET A 1 10.12 13.90 6.77
C MET A 1 9.52 13.41 8.07
N ARG A 2 8.37 12.72 8.05
CA ARG A 2 7.74 12.23 9.29
C ARG A 2 8.57 11.06 9.83
N HIS A 3 9.10 11.23 11.04
CA HIS A 3 10.26 10.52 11.59
C HIS A 3 9.89 9.10 12.04
N LEU A 4 10.37 8.08 11.31
CA LEU A 4 10.49 6.70 11.82
C LEU A 4 11.64 6.56 12.85
N GLY A 5 12.09 7.66 13.48
CA GLY A 5 13.29 7.69 14.31
C GLY A 5 14.61 7.45 13.56
N LEU A 6 14.57 7.37 12.23
CA LEU A 6 15.75 7.07 11.40
C LEU A 6 16.62 8.32 11.19
N SER A 7 17.93 8.12 11.20
CA SER A 7 18.86 9.10 10.66
C SER A 7 18.62 9.31 9.16
N ARG A 8 19.04 10.48 8.66
CA ARG A 8 18.94 10.81 7.22
C ARG A 8 19.68 9.77 6.37
N GLU A 9 20.82 9.29 6.85
CA GLU A 9 21.62 8.28 6.17
C GLU A 9 20.90 6.93 6.07
N GLU A 10 20.30 6.46 7.17
CA GLU A 10 19.49 5.23 7.17
C GLU A 10 18.27 5.34 6.26
N ALA A 11 17.60 6.50 6.25
CA ALA A 11 16.49 6.75 5.34
C ALA A 11 16.93 6.68 3.87
N LEU A 12 18.07 7.29 3.52
CA LEU A 12 18.62 7.26 2.16
C LEU A 12 19.07 5.85 1.75
N LYS A 13 19.71 5.11 2.66
CA LYS A 13 20.11 3.71 2.43
C LYS A 13 18.89 2.82 2.17
N ARG A 14 17.78 3.02 2.89
CA ARG A 14 16.53 2.30 2.63
C ARG A 14 15.96 2.64 1.25
N ILE A 15 15.94 3.92 0.88
CA ILE A 15 15.47 4.36 -0.44
C ILE A 15 16.32 3.75 -1.56
N SER A 16 17.65 3.73 -1.41
CA SER A 16 18.55 3.22 -2.46
C SER A 16 18.46 1.71 -2.67
N THR A 17 18.03 0.94 -1.65
CA THR A 17 17.82 -0.51 -1.76
C THR A 17 16.47 -0.91 -2.36
N GLN A 18 15.55 0.05 -2.54
CA GLN A 18 14.25 -0.24 -3.14
C GLN A 18 14.35 -0.25 -4.67
N LEU A 19 13.48 -1.04 -5.31
CA LEU A 19 13.21 -0.90 -6.74
C LEU A 19 12.80 0.54 -7.05
N THR A 20 13.09 0.99 -8.27
CA THR A 20 12.58 2.30 -8.69
C THR A 20 11.06 2.29 -8.63
N LEU A 21 10.46 3.45 -8.37
CA LEU A 21 9.00 3.56 -8.28
C LEU A 21 8.30 2.99 -9.53
N ARG A 22 8.87 3.24 -10.71
CA ARG A 22 8.37 2.72 -11.98
C ARG A 22 8.41 1.20 -12.05
N GLU A 23 9.48 0.57 -11.61
CA GLU A 23 9.61 -0.89 -11.59
C GLU A 23 8.67 -1.51 -10.55
N LYS A 24 8.55 -0.89 -9.39
CA LYS A 24 7.60 -1.32 -8.36
C LYS A 24 6.16 -1.30 -8.87
N ILE A 25 5.76 -0.24 -9.58
CA ILE A 25 4.43 -0.12 -10.19
C ILE A 25 4.18 -1.21 -11.22
N LYS A 26 5.17 -1.54 -12.07
CA LYS A 26 5.04 -2.59 -13.09
C LYS A 26 4.73 -3.97 -12.51
N LEU A 27 5.18 -4.24 -11.28
CA LEU A 27 5.04 -5.53 -10.62
C LEU A 27 3.81 -5.62 -9.70
N ALA A 28 3.11 -4.51 -9.47
CA ALA A 28 2.02 -4.46 -8.50
C ALA A 28 0.67 -4.80 -9.15
N ASP A 29 -0.13 -5.63 -8.46
CA ASP A 29 -1.52 -5.90 -8.86
C ASP A 29 -2.42 -4.67 -8.70
N TYR A 30 -2.14 -3.87 -7.66
CA TYR A 30 -2.86 -2.64 -7.36
C TYR A 30 -1.90 -1.53 -6.93
N VAL A 31 -2.20 -0.29 -7.33
CA VAL A 31 -1.44 0.91 -6.95
C VAL A 31 -2.40 1.90 -6.29
N ILE A 32 -1.97 2.45 -5.15
CA ILE A 32 -2.69 3.50 -4.42
C ILE A 32 -1.78 4.73 -4.40
N ASP A 33 -2.22 5.82 -5.03
CA ASP A 33 -1.52 7.10 -5.02
C ASP A 33 -1.94 7.91 -3.78
N ASN A 34 -0.97 8.17 -2.91
CA ASN A 34 -1.15 8.95 -1.69
C ASN A 34 -0.62 10.39 -1.78
N SER A 35 -0.23 10.85 -2.98
CA SER A 35 0.26 12.21 -3.22
C SER A 35 -0.86 13.27 -3.17
N GLY A 36 -2.12 12.84 -3.32
CA GLY A 36 -3.30 13.68 -3.23
C GLY A 36 -3.83 13.88 -1.80
N SER A 37 -5.11 14.26 -1.68
CA SER A 37 -5.78 14.42 -0.39
C SER A 37 -6.05 13.07 0.27
N LEU A 38 -6.18 13.07 1.60
CA LEU A 38 -6.55 11.88 2.36
C LEU A 38 -7.86 11.24 1.86
N GLN A 39 -8.81 12.05 1.40
CA GLN A 39 -10.08 11.58 0.84
C GLN A 39 -9.90 10.89 -0.52
N GLN A 40 -8.96 11.34 -1.35
CA GLN A 40 -8.60 10.65 -2.59
C GLN A 40 -7.93 9.31 -2.30
N THR A 41 -7.01 9.27 -1.34
CA THR A 41 -6.36 8.02 -0.90
C THR A 41 -7.38 7.04 -0.33
N LYS A 42 -8.30 7.50 0.53
CA LYS A 42 -9.34 6.66 1.14
C LYS A 42 -10.22 6.00 0.07
N ARG A 43 -10.68 6.76 -0.92
CA ARG A 43 -11.48 6.22 -2.04
C ARG A 43 -10.74 5.15 -2.83
N GLN A 44 -9.44 5.34 -3.09
CA GLN A 44 -8.62 4.33 -3.78
C GLN A 44 -8.47 3.06 -2.95
N VAL A 45 -8.26 3.19 -1.63
CA VAL A 45 -8.18 2.05 -0.71
C VAL A 45 -9.48 1.26 -0.71
N GLU A 46 -10.63 1.93 -0.59
CA GLU A 46 -11.96 1.29 -0.58
C GLU A 46 -12.19 0.48 -1.87
N MET A 47 -11.93 1.06 -3.05
CA MET A 47 -12.06 0.36 -4.33
C MET A 47 -11.15 -0.88 -4.44
N VAL A 48 -9.90 -0.78 -3.99
CA VAL A 48 -8.95 -1.92 -4.03
C VAL A 48 -9.40 -3.01 -3.06
N PHE A 49 -9.88 -2.63 -1.87
CA PHE A 49 -10.36 -3.57 -0.86
C PHE A 49 -11.57 -4.36 -1.35
N GLU A 50 -12.54 -3.70 -1.99
CA GLU A 50 -13.69 -4.37 -2.61
C GLU A 50 -13.27 -5.40 -3.67
N ARG A 51 -12.35 -5.02 -4.57
CA ARG A 51 -11.81 -5.94 -5.59
C ARG A 51 -11.13 -7.16 -4.98
N ILE A 52 -10.39 -6.98 -3.89
CA ILE A 52 -9.76 -8.10 -3.17
C ILE A 52 -10.83 -9.01 -2.57
N LEU A 53 -11.87 -8.46 -1.95
CA LEU A 53 -12.96 -9.26 -1.38
C LEU A 53 -13.75 -10.03 -2.44
N GLU A 54 -13.97 -9.47 -3.62
CA GLU A 54 -14.61 -10.16 -4.74
C GLU A 54 -13.74 -11.30 -5.30
N ALA A 55 -12.42 -11.10 -5.34
CA ALA A 55 -11.47 -12.07 -5.87
C ALA A 55 -11.16 -13.21 -4.89
N VAL A 56 -11.40 -13.04 -3.59
CA VAL A 56 -11.18 -14.07 -2.57
C VAL A 56 -12.46 -14.91 -2.41
N PRO A 57 -12.45 -16.23 -2.70
CA PRO A 57 -13.55 -17.10 -2.35
C PRO A 57 -13.77 -16.99 -0.84
N ARG A 58 -14.98 -16.67 -0.39
CA ARG A 58 -15.31 -16.58 1.04
C ARG A 58 -14.90 -17.88 1.73
N LYS A 59 -13.77 -17.89 2.44
CA LYS A 59 -13.51 -18.93 3.42
C LYS A 59 -14.55 -18.77 4.53
N GLY A 60 -15.17 -19.89 4.91
CA GLY A 60 -16.23 -19.99 5.89
C GLY A 60 -15.95 -19.14 7.13
N GLY A 61 -17.03 -18.56 7.66
CA GLY A 61 -17.03 -17.51 8.67
C GLY A 61 -16.10 -17.76 9.84
N VAL A 62 -15.53 -16.67 10.34
CA VAL A 62 -15.00 -16.63 11.69
C VAL A 62 -16.21 -16.81 12.60
N GLU A 63 -16.29 -17.99 13.22
CA GLU A 63 -17.23 -18.32 14.27
C GLU A 63 -17.14 -17.23 15.34
N GLN A 64 -18.27 -16.55 15.58
CA GLN A 64 -18.38 -15.56 16.65
C GLN A 64 -18.22 -16.31 17.98
N ALA A 65 -17.21 -15.93 18.76
CA ALA A 65 -17.04 -16.34 20.16
C ALA A 65 -17.53 -15.23 21.08
#